data_AF-A0A537GC18-F1
#
_entry.id   AF-A0A537GC18-F1
#
_cell.length_a   1.000
_cell.length_b   1.000
_cell.length_c   1.000
_cell.angle_alpha   90.00
_cell.angle_beta   90.00
_cell.angle_gamma   90.00
#
_symmetry.space_group_name_H-M   'P 1'
#
loop_
_entity.id
_entity.type
_entity.pdbx_description
1 polymer ?
#
loop_
_entity_poly.entity_id
_entity_poly.type
_entity_poly.pdbx_seq_one_letter_code
_entity_poly.pdbx_strand_id
1 'polypeptide(L)'
;MSAPERRNKATRVVIIGLLVFLIAIPVGATVVLATSRGENHSKLVLNCLTLRASQATVIPSGSGVILFTCGDSPALIVGKSDRFRPFFTLPTGYTGLKIVNHVIGATDCNHGPILVSGQRFDLSGPGNFDYCAVYANAPSTGLASFKVTWSK
;
A
#
# COMPACT_ATOMS: atom_id res chain seq x y z
N MET A 1 -19.67 30.21 59.55
CA MET A 1 -20.38 31.50 59.40
C MET A 1 -19.96 32.09 58.06
N SER A 2 -20.60 31.68 56.96
CA SER A 2 -21.79 32.28 56.33
C SER A 2 -21.42 33.33 55.27
N ALA A 3 -21.68 32.97 54.01
CA ALA A 3 -21.69 33.86 52.87
C ALA A 3 -22.81 34.92 52.97
N PRO A 4 -22.73 35.99 52.16
CA PRO A 4 -23.93 36.54 51.57
C PRO A 4 -23.81 36.74 50.06
N GLU A 5 -24.55 35.91 49.33
CA GLU A 5 -25.56 36.31 48.34
C GLU A 5 -25.47 37.76 47.80
N ARG A 6 -24.92 37.95 46.58
CA ARG A 6 -25.40 39.01 45.66
C ARG A 6 -25.96 38.40 44.39
N ARG A 7 -27.22 38.03 44.56
CA ARG A 7 -28.30 37.94 43.58
C ARG A 7 -28.14 38.76 42.31
N ASN A 8 -28.44 38.06 41.21
CA ASN A 8 -29.41 38.46 40.20
C ASN A 8 -29.10 39.75 39.44
N LYS A 9 -28.35 39.63 38.33
CA LYS A 9 -28.53 40.43 37.10
C LYS A 9 -27.63 40.02 35.93
N ALA A 10 -26.57 39.24 36.17
CA ALA A 10 -25.61 38.87 35.12
C ALA A 10 -26.01 37.65 34.25
N THR A 11 -27.16 37.02 34.51
CA THR A 11 -27.50 35.70 33.92
C THR A 11 -28.30 35.78 32.61
N ARG A 12 -28.56 36.96 32.02
CA ARG A 12 -29.46 37.06 30.85
C ARG A 12 -28.93 37.75 29.59
N VAL A 13 -27.71 38.29 29.57
CA VAL A 13 -27.21 39.04 28.39
C VAL A 13 -26.00 38.38 27.71
N VAL A 14 -25.43 37.31 28.27
CA VAL A 14 -24.26 36.63 27.67
C VAL A 14 -24.66 35.47 26.73
N ILE A 15 -25.93 35.04 26.72
CA ILE A 15 -26.38 33.84 25.99
C ILE A 15 -26.72 34.11 24.50
N ILE A 16 -26.70 35.36 24.03
CA ILE A 16 -27.13 35.74 22.66
C ILE A 16 -25.97 36.29 21.81
N GLY A 17 -24.75 36.40 22.37
CA GLY A 17 -23.57 36.88 21.65
C GLY A 17 -22.60 35.74 21.32
N LEU A 18 -22.51 35.37 20.05
CA LEU A 18 -21.52 34.47 19.45
C LEU A 18 -21.70 32.96 19.72
N LEU A 19 -22.90 32.49 19.37
CA LEU A 19 -23.17 31.13 18.89
C LEU A 19 -22.57 30.88 17.47
N VAL A 20 -21.40 31.46 17.18
CA VAL A 20 -20.65 31.33 15.92
C VAL A 20 -19.18 31.09 16.24
N PHE A 21 -18.90 30.15 17.15
CA PHE A 21 -17.63 29.46 17.13
C PHE A 21 -17.73 28.39 16.04
N LEU A 22 -17.31 28.79 14.85
CA LEU A 22 -16.99 27.91 13.72
C LEU A 22 -16.18 26.73 14.25
N ILE A 23 -16.84 25.58 14.40
CA ILE A 23 -16.17 24.30 14.50
C ILE A 23 -15.58 24.07 13.11
N ALA A 24 -14.36 24.54 12.90
CA ALA A 24 -13.51 24.02 11.86
C ALA A 24 -13.24 22.56 12.24
N ILE A 25 -14.13 21.66 11.78
CA ILE A 25 -13.86 20.23 11.79
C ILE A 25 -12.71 20.08 10.79
N PRO A 26 -11.47 19.76 11.20
CA PRO A 26 -10.56 19.18 10.23
C PRO A 26 -11.30 17.95 9.73
N VAL A 27 -11.59 17.91 8.43
CA VAL A 27 -11.92 16.67 7.72
C VAL A 27 -10.65 15.83 7.82
N GLY A 28 -10.44 15.25 9.00
CA GLY A 28 -9.45 14.25 9.25
C GLY A 28 -9.85 13.13 8.32
N ALA A 29 -9.03 12.90 7.31
CA ALA A 29 -9.11 11.69 6.53
C ALA A 29 -9.20 10.56 7.54
N THR A 30 -10.38 9.97 7.68
CA THR A 30 -10.54 8.73 8.41
C THR A 30 -9.74 7.73 7.61
N VAL A 31 -8.48 7.53 8.00
CA VAL A 31 -7.75 6.35 7.61
C VAL A 31 -8.55 5.22 8.24
N VAL A 32 -9.43 4.63 7.45
CA VAL A 32 -10.07 3.37 7.79
C VAL A 32 -8.93 2.38 7.88
N LEU A 33 -8.38 2.23 9.08
CA LEU A 33 -7.58 1.07 9.45
C LEU A 33 -8.55 -0.10 9.39
N ALA A 34 -8.74 -0.66 8.19
CA ALA A 34 -9.33 -1.96 8.00
C ALA A 34 -8.40 -2.96 8.68
N THR A 35 -8.55 -3.11 10.00
CA THR A 35 -8.04 -4.28 10.69
C THR A 35 -8.94 -5.42 10.24
N SER A 36 -8.54 -6.09 9.16
CA SER A 36 -9.19 -7.35 8.76
C SER A 36 -8.84 -8.38 9.85
N ARG A 37 -9.67 -8.43 10.88
CA ARG A 37 -9.70 -9.54 11.82
C ARG A 37 -10.46 -10.67 11.12
N GLY A 38 -9.76 -11.33 10.20
CA GLY A 38 -10.24 -12.49 9.46
C GLY A 38 -9.51 -13.74 9.94
N GLU A 39 -10.31 -14.74 10.29
CA GLU A 39 -9.99 -16.07 10.79
C GLU A 39 -8.93 -16.82 9.96
N ASN A 40 -8.43 -17.93 10.53
CA ASN A 40 -7.42 -18.90 10.04
C ASN A 40 -7.67 -19.50 8.63
N HIS A 41 -7.78 -18.66 7.60
CA HIS A 41 -7.94 -19.02 6.19
C HIS A 41 -6.80 -18.35 5.41
N SER A 42 -6.47 -18.87 4.23
CA SER A 42 -5.19 -18.66 3.53
C SER A 42 -4.77 -17.19 3.48
N LYS A 43 -3.86 -16.82 4.38
CA LYS A 43 -3.57 -15.42 4.63
C LYS A 43 -2.51 -14.95 3.65
N LEU A 44 -2.96 -14.33 2.57
CA LEU A 44 -2.10 -13.49 1.73
C LEU A 44 -2.17 -12.08 2.30
N VAL A 45 -1.02 -11.54 2.70
CA VAL A 45 -0.88 -10.22 3.32
C VAL A 45 0.04 -9.37 2.46
N LEU A 46 -0.45 -8.21 2.05
CA LEU A 46 0.38 -7.14 1.51
C LEU A 46 1.03 -6.42 2.67
N ASN A 47 2.36 -6.35 2.68
CA ASN A 47 3.09 -5.86 3.84
C ASN A 47 3.28 -4.33 3.84
N CYS A 48 3.07 -3.69 2.70
CA CYS A 48 3.03 -2.24 2.56
C CYS A 48 2.09 -1.81 1.43
N LEU A 49 1.66 -0.54 1.47
CA LEU A 49 0.80 0.05 0.45
C LEU A 49 1.58 0.54 -0.77
N THR A 50 2.83 0.98 -0.55
CA THR A 50 3.70 1.53 -1.60
C THR A 50 5.01 0.77 -1.59
N LEU A 51 5.32 0.14 -2.73
CA LEU A 51 6.56 -0.61 -2.90
C LEU A 51 7.73 0.33 -3.18
N ARG A 52 8.91 -0.05 -2.70
CA ARG A 52 10.19 0.60 -2.99
C ARG A 52 10.87 -0.12 -4.15
N ALA A 53 11.23 0.63 -5.18
CA ALA A 53 12.04 0.12 -6.29
C ALA A 53 13.52 0.01 -5.88
N SER A 54 14.23 -1.00 -6.38
CA SER A 54 15.68 -1.14 -6.21
C SER A 54 16.49 -0.05 -6.92
N GLN A 55 15.90 0.58 -7.92
CA GLN A 55 16.48 1.72 -8.64
C GLN A 55 15.45 2.83 -8.85
N ALA A 56 15.87 4.08 -8.63
CA ALA A 56 15.01 5.25 -8.76
C ALA A 56 14.88 5.74 -10.21
N THR A 57 15.85 5.40 -11.06
CA THR A 57 15.94 5.88 -12.44
C THR A 57 16.26 4.74 -13.38
N VAL A 58 15.72 4.80 -14.59
CA VAL A 58 16.08 3.91 -15.70
C VAL A 58 16.67 4.71 -16.84
N ILE A 59 17.55 4.09 -17.60
CA ILE A 59 18.15 4.71 -18.78
C ILE A 59 17.10 4.73 -19.90
N PRO A 60 16.82 5.89 -20.54
CA PRO A 60 15.93 5.95 -21.69
C PRO A 60 16.32 4.97 -22.80
N SER A 61 15.34 4.33 -23.42
CA SER A 61 15.51 3.23 -24.38
C SER A 61 16.22 1.98 -23.82
N GLY A 62 16.57 1.96 -22.54
CA GLY A 62 17.21 0.82 -21.87
C GLY A 62 16.23 -0.33 -21.61
N SER A 63 16.81 -1.48 -21.24
CA SER A 63 16.08 -2.70 -20.86
C SER A 63 16.69 -3.30 -19.61
N GLY A 64 15.88 -3.99 -18.80
CA GLY A 64 16.35 -4.60 -17.57
C GLY A 64 15.22 -5.07 -16.66
N VAL A 65 15.53 -5.13 -15.37
CA VAL A 65 14.57 -5.49 -14.32
C VAL A 65 14.60 -4.50 -13.17
N ILE A 66 13.48 -4.39 -12.45
CA ILE A 66 13.35 -3.60 -11.22
C ILE A 66 12.73 -4.49 -10.16
N LEU A 67 13.44 -4.64 -9.03
CA LEU A 67 12.91 -5.31 -7.85
C LEU A 67 12.07 -4.30 -7.05
N PHE A 68 10.89 -4.72 -6.63
CA PHE A 68 9.96 -3.94 -5.81
C PHE A 68 9.68 -4.67 -4.49
N THR A 69 10.08 -4.05 -3.39
CA THR A 69 9.98 -4.60 -2.02
C THR A 69 9.24 -3.64 -1.08
N CYS A 70 9.09 -4.00 0.19
CA CYS A 70 8.71 -3.07 1.25
C CYS A 70 9.94 -2.57 2.04
N GLY A 71 11.06 -2.30 1.36
CA GLY A 71 12.36 -2.01 1.99
C GLY A 71 13.05 -3.30 2.41
N ASP A 72 13.40 -3.41 3.69
CA ASP A 72 14.00 -4.63 4.29
C ASP A 72 12.95 -5.70 4.62
N SER A 73 11.71 -5.48 4.19
CA SER A 73 10.58 -6.37 4.40
C SER A 73 10.01 -6.85 3.08
N PRO A 74 9.42 -8.06 3.02
CA PRO A 74 8.83 -8.59 1.80
C PRO A 74 7.63 -7.75 1.36
N ALA A 75 7.39 -7.69 0.05
CA ALA A 75 6.17 -7.10 -0.52
C ALA A 75 4.90 -7.88 -0.13
N LEU A 76 5.02 -9.20 -0.08
CA LEU A 76 3.92 -10.15 0.06
C LEU A 76 4.30 -11.26 1.04
N ILE A 77 3.43 -11.53 2.01
CA ILE A 77 3.56 -12.65 2.94
C ILE A 77 2.41 -13.62 2.69
N VAL A 78 2.74 -14.88 2.46
CA VAL A 78 1.79 -15.97 2.29
C VAL A 78 1.88 -16.86 3.52
N GLY A 79 0.76 -17.07 4.22
CA GLY A 79 0.73 -17.88 5.44
C GLY A 79 0.51 -19.37 5.21
N LYS A 80 -0.06 -19.77 4.06
CA LYS A 80 -0.20 -21.17 3.65
C LYS A 80 -0.34 -21.28 2.14
N SER A 81 0.03 -22.44 1.60
CA SER A 81 -0.14 -22.74 0.17
C SER A 81 -1.60 -22.59 -0.25
N ASP A 82 -1.83 -21.75 -1.25
CA ASP A 82 -3.13 -21.58 -1.89
C ASP A 82 -2.94 -20.92 -3.25
N ARG A 83 -4.01 -20.93 -4.05
CA ARG A 83 -4.06 -20.33 -5.36
C ARG A 83 -4.74 -18.97 -5.28
N PHE A 84 -4.03 -17.95 -5.75
CA PHE A 84 -4.53 -16.58 -5.80
C PHE A 84 -4.43 -16.04 -7.22
N ARG A 85 -5.20 -15.00 -7.52
CA ARG A 85 -5.18 -14.30 -8.81
C ARG A 85 -4.59 -12.90 -8.62
N PRO A 86 -3.46 -12.57 -9.25
CA PRO A 86 -2.97 -11.20 -9.27
C PRO A 86 -3.77 -10.40 -10.30
N PHE A 87 -4.06 -9.15 -10.01
CA PHE A 87 -4.63 -8.18 -10.94
C PHE A 87 -3.74 -6.95 -10.98
N PHE A 88 -3.32 -6.61 -12.19
CA PHE A 88 -2.49 -5.45 -12.48
C PHE A 88 -2.61 -5.06 -13.95
N THR A 89 -2.20 -3.84 -14.24
CA THR A 89 -1.97 -3.33 -15.59
C THR A 89 -0.57 -2.75 -15.60
N LEU A 90 0.26 -3.18 -16.54
CA LEU A 90 1.62 -2.68 -16.69
C LEU A 90 1.62 -1.46 -17.62
N PRO A 91 2.12 -0.30 -17.17
CA PRO A 91 2.31 0.88 -18.02
C PRO A 91 3.32 0.63 -19.14
N THR A 92 3.33 1.54 -20.11
CA THR A 92 4.30 1.53 -21.22
C THR A 92 5.74 1.40 -20.72
N GLY A 93 6.51 0.55 -21.38
CA GLY A 93 7.91 0.25 -21.07
C GLY A 93 8.10 -1.03 -20.25
N TYR A 94 7.11 -1.43 -19.45
CA TYR A 94 7.13 -2.73 -18.80
C TYR A 94 6.69 -3.84 -19.76
N THR A 95 7.38 -4.97 -19.71
CA THR A 95 7.15 -6.14 -20.57
C THR A 95 6.71 -7.38 -19.79
N GLY A 96 6.84 -7.36 -18.46
CA GLY A 96 6.38 -8.46 -17.63
C GLY A 96 6.50 -8.17 -16.15
N LEU A 97 5.82 -8.98 -15.35
CA LEU A 97 5.89 -8.96 -13.89
C LEU A 97 6.13 -10.39 -13.41
N LYS A 98 7.14 -10.59 -12.59
CA LYS A 98 7.44 -11.86 -11.93
C LYS A 98 7.21 -11.74 -10.43
N ILE A 99 6.98 -12.87 -9.79
CA ILE A 99 7.07 -13.01 -8.34
C ILE A 99 8.36 -13.73 -8.00
N VAL A 100 9.09 -13.24 -7.00
CA VAL A 100 10.37 -13.80 -6.58
C VAL A 100 10.39 -13.97 -5.07
N ASN A 101 11.25 -14.84 -4.56
CA ASN A 101 11.46 -14.95 -3.12
C ASN A 101 12.12 -13.68 -2.59
N HIS A 102 11.66 -13.21 -1.43
CA HIS A 102 12.26 -12.07 -0.76
C HIS A 102 13.65 -12.41 -0.24
N VAL A 103 14.61 -11.54 -0.54
CA VAL A 103 15.99 -11.62 -0.03
C VAL A 103 16.40 -10.22 0.43
N ILE A 104 16.81 -10.11 1.69
CA ILE A 104 17.24 -8.82 2.27
C ILE A 104 18.48 -8.33 1.53
N GLY A 105 18.44 -7.07 1.08
CA GLY A 105 19.56 -6.44 0.36
C GLY A 105 19.70 -6.85 -1.11
N ALA A 106 18.80 -7.66 -1.65
CA ALA A 106 18.82 -8.00 -3.07
C ALA A 106 18.56 -6.76 -3.94
N THR A 107 19.21 -6.72 -5.09
CA THR A 107 19.03 -5.67 -6.10
C THR A 107 18.67 -6.23 -7.47
N ASP A 108 18.90 -7.52 -7.68
CA ASP A 108 18.52 -8.30 -8.86
C ASP A 108 17.29 -9.18 -8.57
N CYS A 109 16.61 -9.61 -9.63
CA CYS A 109 15.38 -10.40 -9.49
C CYS A 109 15.03 -11.24 -10.73
N ASN A 110 16.04 -11.68 -11.48
CA ASN A 110 15.82 -12.32 -12.79
C ASN A 110 15.14 -13.70 -12.72
N HIS A 111 15.18 -14.37 -11.58
CA HIS A 111 14.69 -15.74 -11.40
C HIS A 111 13.36 -15.77 -10.66
N GLY A 112 12.29 -16.07 -11.39
CA GLY A 112 10.96 -16.24 -10.83
C GLY A 112 9.92 -16.47 -11.91
N PRO A 113 8.78 -17.09 -11.56
CA PRO A 113 7.69 -17.29 -12.49
C PRO A 113 7.03 -15.95 -12.85
N ILE A 114 6.59 -15.86 -14.12
CA ILE A 114 5.85 -14.70 -14.62
C ILE A 114 4.42 -14.76 -14.10
N LEU A 115 3.94 -13.65 -13.57
CA LEU A 115 2.54 -13.44 -13.23
C LEU A 115 1.76 -13.02 -14.48
N VAL A 116 0.57 -13.57 -14.63
CA VAL A 116 -0.39 -13.14 -15.65
C VAL A 116 -1.63 -12.60 -14.95
N SER A 117 -1.97 -11.35 -15.25
CA SER A 117 -3.11 -10.67 -14.64
C SER A 117 -4.41 -11.45 -14.84
N GLY A 118 -5.17 -11.65 -13.77
CA GLY A 118 -6.43 -12.42 -13.72
C GLY A 118 -6.27 -13.94 -13.67
N GLN A 119 -5.08 -14.50 -13.95
CA GLN A 119 -4.86 -15.95 -13.94
C GLN A 119 -4.55 -16.47 -12.54
N ARG A 120 -4.97 -17.71 -12.24
CA ARG A 120 -4.60 -18.34 -10.98
C ARG A 120 -3.11 -18.62 -10.97
N PHE A 121 -2.48 -18.24 -9.88
CA PHE A 121 -1.09 -18.49 -9.59
C PHE A 121 -1.00 -19.27 -8.27
N ASP A 122 -0.18 -20.31 -8.27
CA ASP A 122 0.01 -21.20 -7.13
C ASP A 122 1.21 -20.74 -6.31
N LEU A 123 0.95 -20.19 -5.13
CA LEU A 123 2.00 -19.86 -4.17
C LEU A 123 2.25 -21.11 -3.36
N SER A 124 3.28 -21.87 -3.73
CA SER A 124 3.55 -23.26 -3.32
C SER A 124 3.83 -23.49 -1.82
N GLY A 125 3.53 -22.54 -0.95
CA GLY A 125 3.96 -22.58 0.44
C GLY A 125 3.61 -21.31 1.20
N PRO A 126 3.69 -21.35 2.55
CA PRO A 126 4.05 -20.16 3.29
C PRO A 126 5.37 -19.59 2.73
N GLY A 127 5.44 -18.28 2.58
CA GLY A 127 6.61 -17.65 1.97
C GLY A 127 6.55 -16.13 1.96
N ASN A 128 7.72 -15.55 1.73
CA ASN A 128 7.93 -14.11 1.65
C ASN A 128 8.35 -13.80 0.22
N PHE A 129 7.64 -12.90 -0.44
CA PHE A 129 7.82 -12.64 -1.87
C PHE A 129 7.91 -11.15 -2.17
N ASP A 130 8.62 -10.85 -3.25
CA ASP A 130 8.73 -9.54 -3.87
C ASP A 130 8.28 -9.60 -5.33
N TYR A 131 8.14 -8.43 -5.95
CA TYR A 131 7.83 -8.32 -7.37
C TYR A 131 9.05 -7.91 -8.16
N CYS A 132 9.23 -8.55 -9.32
CA CYS A 132 10.26 -8.17 -10.27
C CYS A 132 9.60 -7.75 -11.58
N ALA A 133 9.64 -6.47 -11.90
CA ALA A 133 9.14 -6.01 -13.18
C ALA A 133 10.26 -6.06 -14.22
N VAL A 134 9.95 -6.64 -15.39
CA VAL A 134 10.81 -6.61 -16.56
C VAL A 134 10.41 -5.41 -17.41
N TYR A 135 11.38 -4.68 -17.94
CA TYR A 135 11.14 -3.55 -18.83
C TYR A 135 12.05 -3.61 -20.05
N ALA A 136 11.58 -3.04 -21.16
CA ALA A 136 12.34 -2.86 -22.38
C ALA A 136 11.95 -1.55 -23.05
N ASN A 137 12.91 -0.92 -23.74
CA ASN A 137 12.73 0.36 -24.42
C ASN A 137 12.10 1.41 -23.48
N ALA A 138 12.69 1.60 -22.29
CA ALA A 138 12.14 2.49 -21.27
C ALA A 138 11.84 3.89 -21.84
N PRO A 139 10.65 4.48 -21.57
CA PRO A 139 10.33 5.83 -22.05
C PRO A 139 11.32 6.87 -21.54
N SER A 140 11.51 7.96 -22.30
CA SER A 140 12.36 9.09 -21.88
C SER A 140 11.85 9.78 -20.61
N THR A 141 10.57 9.65 -20.30
CA THR A 141 9.94 10.13 -19.06
C THR A 141 10.12 9.18 -17.87
N GLY A 142 10.81 8.05 -18.06
CA GLY A 142 10.91 6.97 -17.08
C GLY A 142 9.73 6.00 -17.12
N LEU A 143 9.68 5.11 -16.13
CA LEU A 143 8.62 4.11 -15.99
C LEU A 143 7.59 4.57 -14.96
N ALA A 144 6.31 4.58 -15.34
CA ALA A 144 5.22 4.98 -14.45
C ALA A 144 4.92 3.91 -13.38
N SER A 145 4.39 4.33 -12.24
CA SER A 145 3.98 3.38 -11.19
C SER A 145 2.78 2.53 -11.61
N PHE A 146 2.66 1.35 -11.01
CA PHE A 146 1.52 0.44 -11.18
C PHE A 146 1.10 -0.17 -9.85
N LYS A 147 -0.10 -0.78 -9.84
CA LYS A 147 -0.66 -1.44 -8.66
C LYS A 147 -0.85 -2.93 -8.93
N VAL A 148 -0.57 -3.74 -7.93
CA VAL A 148 -0.88 -5.17 -7.91
C VAL A 148 -1.86 -5.42 -6.77
N THR A 149 -2.96 -6.11 -7.07
CA THR A 149 -3.92 -6.61 -6.08
C THR A 149 -4.09 -8.10 -6.23
N TRP A 150 -4.47 -8.80 -5.16
CA TRP A 150 -4.71 -10.24 -5.19
C TRP A 150 -6.14 -10.56 -4.76
N SER A 151 -6.75 -11.53 -5.44
CA SER A 151 -7.98 -12.19 -4.98
C SER A 151 -7.75 -13.69 -4.85
N LYS A 152 -8.65 -14.36 -4.15
CA LYS A 152 -8.80 -15.82 -4.23
C LYS A 152 -9.53 -16.21 -5.52
#